data_AF-A0A0K8VC28-F1
#
_entry.id   AF-A0A0K8VC28-F1
#
_cell.length_a   1.000
_cell.length_b   1.000
_cell.length_c   1.000
_cell.angle_alpha   90.00
_cell.angle_beta   90.00
_cell.angle_gamma   90.00
#
_symmetry.space_group_name_H-M   'P 1'
#
loop_
_entity.id
_entity.type
_entity.pdbx_description
1 polymer ?
#
loop_
_entity_poly.entity_id
_entity_poly.type
_entity_poly.pdbx_seq_one_letter_code
_entity_poly.pdbx_strand_id
1 'polypeptide(L)'
;AVGAAAAAATTTVDSKIKNVENKMVEAVVAGAIAFDSDTIRNIDKVDNVTSSASMERCSNIRKLLEEQHRKWWRNQMHGQQEWWADEDSYNLTAFNQINGIWPLGHPLPLPDWAAGCDDEYAKGVLHFDSVWEYEDLNAIIETKLHRMLEETHYDTVNLFVDFYRAFKRTRRSDLKSFFQFYDLPINRRHHMCVSLAMEIVTRIIEIFPVLQHYLYLVSCEEQVMSQSDYIESTDEVGGLNSPHANVEKEHAMVAMKISIAGREGVMILDPGYHIGRAVTVMSDQMYPHTGWFTQSKEARLQRDYCYNYCLQNKKFVEWMERETRGDEQSFKSSLIYVEQPYVTAIDVTVRRNLVYNFRSLLSRDAKGRVFAGIYLPVVPNCNESHFTLFYDGPNDQRIKVKFMFNVFKHPGKIPDNVQQHLCKLAPQLNMKEKELTELCKSLADVINDQDFIQQLLSINEDIGVMSAEN
;
A
#
# COMPACT_ATOMS: atom_id res chain seq x y z
N ALA A 1 -61.76 52.49 6.12
CA ALA A 1 -61.47 53.79 6.75
C ALA A 1 -60.54 53.56 7.93
N VAL A 2 -59.33 54.15 7.85
CA VAL A 2 -58.36 54.48 8.94
C VAL A 2 -57.82 53.28 9.75
N GLY A 3 -56.52 53.05 9.96
CA GLY A 3 -55.28 53.84 9.86
C GLY A 3 -54.37 53.36 11.02
N ALA A 4 -53.23 52.73 10.72
CA ALA A 4 -51.86 53.26 10.90
C ALA A 4 -51.32 53.33 12.35
N ALA A 5 -50.32 52.46 12.64
CA ALA A 5 -49.09 52.64 13.44
C ALA A 5 -48.55 51.24 13.82
N ALA A 6 -47.28 50.85 13.74
CA ALA A 6 -46.05 51.60 13.60
C ALA A 6 -44.98 50.75 12.91
N ALA A 7 -44.18 51.42 12.08
CA ALA A 7 -42.95 50.94 11.47
C ALA A 7 -41.77 51.15 12.43
N ALA A 8 -40.87 50.16 12.54
CA ALA A 8 -39.43 50.33 12.78
C ALA A 8 -38.75 48.96 13.01
N ALA A 9 -38.46 48.20 11.94
CA ALA A 9 -37.55 47.04 12.05
C ALA A 9 -36.94 46.56 10.71
N THR A 10 -36.90 47.38 9.65
CA THR A 10 -36.49 46.90 8.32
C THR A 10 -35.47 47.84 7.66
N THR A 11 -34.32 48.04 8.31
CA THR A 11 -33.25 48.87 7.70
C THR A 11 -31.83 48.50 8.15
N THR A 12 -31.59 47.25 8.56
CA THR A 12 -30.25 46.84 9.06
C THR A 12 -29.67 45.58 8.42
N VAL A 13 -30.36 44.97 7.44
CA VAL A 13 -29.90 43.75 6.77
C VAL A 13 -29.31 44.03 5.37
N ASP A 14 -29.85 45.01 4.63
CA ASP A 14 -29.39 45.27 3.24
C ASP A 14 -28.06 46.03 3.11
N SER A 15 -27.61 46.73 4.14
CA SER A 15 -26.31 47.43 4.11
C SER A 15 -25.12 46.52 4.45
N LYS A 16 -25.37 45.34 5.03
CA LYS A 16 -24.32 44.34 5.30
C LYS A 16 -24.05 43.42 4.12
N ILE A 17 -25.03 43.16 3.27
CA ILE A 17 -24.87 42.27 2.11
C ILE A 17 -24.08 42.98 0.98
N LYS A 18 -24.36 44.27 0.72
CA LYS A 18 -23.62 45.06 -0.28
C LYS A 18 -22.16 45.35 0.09
N ASN A 19 -21.79 45.30 1.38
CA ASN A 19 -20.43 45.54 1.83
C ASN A 19 -19.54 44.27 1.80
N VAL A 20 -20.15 43.09 1.65
CA VAL A 20 -19.44 41.81 1.50
C VAL A 20 -19.15 41.54 0.02
N GLU A 21 -20.09 41.86 -0.88
CA GLU A 21 -19.88 41.70 -2.33
C GLU A 21 -18.77 42.63 -2.88
N ASN A 22 -18.68 43.88 -2.41
CA ASN A 22 -17.60 44.78 -2.85
C ASN A 22 -16.21 44.39 -2.31
N LYS A 23 -16.12 43.71 -1.16
CA LYS A 23 -14.83 43.22 -0.63
C LYS A 23 -14.36 41.93 -1.29
N MET A 24 -15.26 41.13 -1.86
CA MET A 24 -14.87 39.95 -2.65
C MET A 24 -14.33 40.33 -4.03
N VAL A 25 -14.77 41.46 -4.61
CA VAL A 25 -14.30 41.89 -5.95
C VAL A 25 -12.90 42.53 -5.90
N GLU A 26 -12.52 43.20 -4.81
CA GLU A 26 -11.16 43.76 -4.67
C GLU A 26 -10.09 42.72 -4.27
N ALA A 27 -10.46 41.58 -3.68
CA ALA A 27 -9.52 40.52 -3.31
C ALA A 27 -9.07 39.64 -4.50
N VAL A 28 -9.77 39.70 -5.65
CA VAL A 28 -9.45 38.91 -6.85
C VAL A 28 -8.41 39.60 -7.75
N VAL A 29 -8.04 40.86 -7.48
CA VAL A 29 -7.15 41.64 -8.37
C VAL A 29 -5.75 41.91 -7.79
N ALA A 30 -5.46 41.54 -6.54
CA ALA A 30 -4.13 41.70 -5.96
C ALA A 30 -3.49 40.34 -5.62
N GLY A 31 -2.78 39.77 -6.61
CA GLY A 31 -1.97 38.56 -6.43
C GLY A 31 -0.82 38.77 -5.45
N ALA A 32 -1.02 38.39 -4.20
CA ALA A 32 0.02 38.06 -3.22
C ALA A 32 -0.64 37.33 -2.04
N ILE A 33 -0.66 35.99 -2.07
CA ILE A 33 -1.02 35.21 -0.88
C ILE A 33 0.26 34.96 -0.10
N ALA A 34 0.40 35.72 1.00
CA ALA A 34 1.28 35.36 2.09
C ALA A 34 0.71 34.12 2.79
N PHE A 35 1.56 33.12 3.06
CA PHE A 35 1.19 31.95 3.85
C PHE A 35 0.63 32.37 5.22
N ASP A 36 -0.58 31.90 5.53
CA ASP A 36 -1.28 32.21 6.76
C ASP A 36 -0.58 31.56 7.96
N SER A 37 -0.35 32.34 9.02
CA SER A 37 0.38 31.94 10.22
C SER A 37 -0.34 30.87 11.05
N ASP A 38 -1.62 30.62 10.79
CA ASP A 38 -2.40 29.61 11.50
C ASP A 38 -2.16 28.19 10.96
N THR A 39 -1.70 28.02 9.72
CA THR A 39 -1.25 26.71 9.19
C THR A 39 0.05 26.24 9.86
N ILE A 40 0.88 27.18 10.33
CA ILE A 40 2.15 26.89 11.03
C ILE A 40 1.88 26.28 12.43
N ARG A 41 0.81 26.71 13.12
CA ARG A 41 0.51 26.26 14.49
C ARG A 41 -0.06 24.85 14.61
N ASN A 42 -0.64 24.31 13.55
CA ASN A 42 -1.18 22.93 13.58
C ASN A 42 -0.12 21.87 13.25
N ILE A 43 1.03 22.25 12.69
CA ILE A 43 2.14 21.34 12.39
C ILE A 43 2.98 21.05 13.64
N ASP A 44 3.07 21.98 14.60
CA ASP A 44 3.78 21.78 15.87
C ASP A 44 3.18 20.68 16.77
N LYS A 45 1.98 20.18 16.45
CA LYS A 45 1.32 19.07 17.18
C LYS A 45 1.42 17.71 16.49
N VAL A 46 1.83 17.66 15.23
CA VAL A 46 1.94 16.42 14.46
C VAL A 46 3.40 16.27 14.05
N ASP A 47 4.11 15.42 14.80
CA ASP A 47 5.50 14.99 14.60
C ASP A 47 6.56 15.76 15.40
N ASN A 48 7.43 15.00 16.07
CA ASN A 48 8.66 15.44 16.74
C ASN A 48 9.69 15.97 15.71
N VAL A 49 9.37 17.02 14.96
CA VAL A 49 10.31 17.77 14.12
C VAL A 49 10.90 18.91 14.97
N THR A 50 11.53 18.58 16.09
CA THR A 50 11.96 19.57 17.09
C THR A 50 13.36 20.13 16.86
N SER A 51 14.08 19.67 15.83
CA SER A 51 15.41 20.18 15.49
C SER A 51 15.34 21.27 14.41
N SER A 52 16.13 22.34 14.57
CA SER A 52 16.23 23.43 13.58
C SER A 52 16.62 22.95 12.19
N ALA A 53 17.48 21.93 12.11
CA ALA A 53 17.95 21.33 10.86
C ALA A 53 16.83 20.59 10.10
N SER A 54 15.93 19.90 10.82
CA SER A 54 14.80 19.21 10.19
C SER A 54 13.76 20.20 9.63
N MET A 55 13.52 21.32 10.31
CA MET A 55 12.65 22.38 9.83
C MET A 55 13.21 23.06 8.57
N GLU A 56 14.52 23.35 8.56
CA GLU A 56 15.20 23.93 7.41
C GLU A 56 15.15 23.01 6.18
N ARG A 57 15.43 21.71 6.37
CA ARG A 57 15.30 20.69 5.32
C ARG A 57 13.89 20.67 4.72
N CYS A 58 12.86 20.61 5.56
CA CYS A 58 11.47 20.64 5.08
C CYS A 58 11.16 21.93 4.31
N SER A 59 11.66 23.09 4.75
CA SER A 59 11.46 24.37 4.06
C SER A 59 12.10 24.38 2.67
N ASN A 60 13.32 23.86 2.54
CA ASN A 60 14.03 23.79 1.27
C ASN A 60 13.31 22.86 0.27
N ILE A 61 12.87 21.69 0.73
CA ILE A 61 12.08 20.76 -0.09
C ILE A 61 10.76 21.39 -0.52
N ARG A 62 10.04 22.12 0.35
CA ARG A 62 8.80 22.82 -0.05
C ARG A 62 9.05 23.79 -1.21
N LYS A 63 10.10 24.61 -1.12
CA LYS A 63 10.45 25.56 -2.18
C LYS A 63 10.78 24.87 -3.50
N LEU A 64 11.56 23.79 -3.45
CA LEU A 64 11.89 22.99 -4.62
C LEU A 64 10.62 22.43 -5.29
N LEU A 65 9.73 21.83 -4.50
CA LEU A 65 8.48 21.25 -5.01
C LEU A 65 7.54 22.33 -5.59
N GLU A 66 7.42 23.48 -4.95
CA GLU A 66 6.63 24.62 -5.46
C GLU A 66 7.19 25.18 -6.77
N GLU A 67 8.51 25.22 -6.93
CA GLU A 67 9.15 25.62 -8.19
C GLU A 67 8.93 24.59 -9.30
N GLN A 68 9.09 23.30 -9.00
CA GLN A 68 8.81 22.21 -9.93
C GLN A 68 7.35 22.24 -10.40
N HIS A 69 6.41 22.39 -9.46
CA HIS A 69 4.99 22.50 -9.78
C HIS A 69 4.71 23.70 -10.69
N ARG A 70 5.28 24.87 -10.40
CA ARG A 70 5.17 26.05 -11.26
C ARG A 70 5.87 25.93 -12.61
N LYS A 71 6.81 25.01 -12.79
CA LYS A 71 7.46 24.80 -14.10
C LYS A 71 6.65 23.84 -14.97
N TRP A 72 6.21 22.72 -14.38
CA TRP A 72 5.69 21.56 -15.09
C TRP A 72 4.17 21.41 -15.05
N TRP A 73 3.50 22.01 -14.05
CA TRP A 73 2.05 21.84 -13.79
C TRP A 73 1.27 23.17 -13.82
N ARG A 74 1.76 24.18 -14.54
CA ARG A 74 1.29 25.60 -14.54
C ARG A 74 -0.22 25.83 -14.66
N ASN A 75 -0.96 24.85 -15.17
CA ASN A 75 -2.40 24.96 -15.43
C ASN A 75 -3.25 23.94 -14.64
N GLN A 76 -2.64 23.08 -13.82
CA GLN A 76 -3.34 22.10 -12.98
C GLN A 76 -3.23 22.50 -11.50
N MET A 77 -3.95 23.56 -11.14
CA MET A 77 -4.27 23.83 -9.74
C MET A 77 -5.48 22.97 -9.37
N HIS A 78 -5.27 21.66 -9.24
CA HIS A 78 -6.27 20.86 -8.53
C HIS A 78 -6.26 21.35 -7.09
N GLY A 79 -7.42 21.82 -6.60
CA GLY A 79 -7.59 22.11 -5.18
C GLY A 79 -7.13 20.91 -4.35
N GLN A 80 -6.79 21.12 -3.08
CA GLN A 80 -6.39 20.01 -2.18
C GLN A 80 -7.39 18.86 -2.32
N GLN A 81 -6.96 17.79 -3.00
CA GLN A 81 -7.77 16.59 -3.11
C GLN A 81 -7.74 15.93 -1.73
N GLU A 82 -8.90 15.62 -1.18
CA GLU A 82 -8.94 14.92 0.10
C GLU A 82 -8.52 13.48 -0.15
N TRP A 83 -7.42 13.05 0.45
CA TRP A 83 -6.88 11.69 0.28
C TRP A 83 -7.57 10.66 1.18
N TRP A 84 -8.40 11.15 2.09
CA TRP A 84 -9.22 10.40 3.02
C TRP A 84 -10.68 10.52 2.60
N ALA A 85 -11.43 9.42 2.66
CA ALA A 85 -12.88 9.47 2.50
C ALA A 85 -13.60 9.58 3.86
N ASP A 86 -13.00 8.98 4.90
CA ASP A 86 -13.32 9.17 6.32
C ASP A 86 -12.09 8.81 7.18
N GLU A 87 -12.24 8.72 8.52
CA GLU A 87 -11.14 8.42 9.45
C GLU A 87 -10.45 7.07 9.16
N ASP A 88 -11.19 6.08 8.65
CA ASP A 88 -10.76 4.70 8.44
C ASP A 88 -10.62 4.31 6.96
N SER A 89 -11.00 5.16 6.00
CA SER A 89 -11.03 4.82 4.57
C SER A 89 -10.24 5.77 3.67
N TYR A 90 -9.69 5.21 2.60
CA TYR A 90 -8.95 5.95 1.57
C TYR A 90 -9.92 6.54 0.53
N ASN A 91 -9.63 7.73 0.03
CA ASN A 91 -10.33 8.26 -1.14
C ASN A 91 -9.87 7.51 -2.40
N LEU A 92 -10.59 6.46 -2.79
CA LEU A 92 -10.23 5.62 -3.93
C LEU A 92 -10.14 6.40 -5.25
N THR A 93 -10.91 7.48 -5.39
CA THR A 93 -10.84 8.39 -6.53
C THR A 93 -9.51 9.15 -6.56
N ALA A 94 -8.94 9.52 -5.40
CA ALA A 94 -7.62 10.15 -5.34
C ALA A 94 -6.49 9.21 -5.77
N PHE A 95 -6.69 7.91 -5.61
CA PHE A 95 -5.79 6.86 -6.09
C PHE A 95 -6.13 6.34 -7.49
N ASN A 96 -7.13 6.93 -8.17
CA ASN A 96 -7.61 6.52 -9.48
C ASN A 96 -7.92 5.02 -9.58
N GLN A 97 -8.44 4.42 -8.50
CA GLN A 97 -8.74 2.99 -8.50
C GLN A 97 -10.08 2.71 -9.17
N ILE A 98 -10.09 1.75 -10.09
CA ILE A 98 -11.25 1.31 -10.84
C ILE A 98 -11.36 -0.22 -10.78
N ASN A 99 -12.53 -0.75 -11.17
CA ASN A 99 -12.71 -2.17 -11.36
C ASN A 99 -12.17 -2.58 -12.73
N GLY A 100 -11.47 -3.72 -12.79
CA GLY A 100 -10.95 -4.27 -14.03
C GLY A 100 -12.06 -4.94 -14.85
N ILE A 101 -11.84 -5.07 -16.15
CA ILE A 101 -12.72 -5.88 -17.00
C ILE A 101 -12.56 -7.33 -16.57
N TRP A 102 -13.67 -8.06 -16.42
CA TRP A 102 -13.64 -9.47 -16.05
C TRP A 102 -14.13 -10.35 -17.23
N PRO A 103 -13.21 -10.95 -18.02
CA PRO A 103 -13.59 -11.83 -19.11
C PRO A 103 -14.29 -13.09 -18.63
N LEU A 104 -15.21 -13.61 -19.44
CA LEU A 104 -15.88 -14.87 -19.13
C LEU A 104 -14.86 -16.01 -19.03
N GLY A 105 -14.88 -16.73 -17.91
CA GLY A 105 -13.99 -17.86 -17.66
C GLY A 105 -12.64 -17.49 -17.07
N HIS A 106 -12.27 -16.20 -17.01
CA HIS A 106 -11.02 -15.76 -16.39
C HIS A 106 -11.13 -15.80 -14.86
N PRO A 107 -10.10 -16.26 -14.13
CA PRO A 107 -10.20 -16.43 -12.68
C PRO A 107 -10.06 -15.13 -11.88
N LEU A 108 -9.59 -14.04 -12.50
CA LEU A 108 -9.45 -12.69 -11.94
C LEU A 108 -10.00 -11.63 -12.92
N PRO A 109 -10.25 -10.38 -12.49
CA PRO A 109 -10.35 -9.28 -13.43
C PRO A 109 -8.98 -9.00 -14.07
N LEU A 110 -8.98 -8.36 -15.24
CA LEU A 110 -7.76 -7.98 -15.94
C LEU A 110 -7.09 -6.78 -15.24
N PRO A 111 -5.75 -6.77 -15.17
CA PRO A 111 -5.03 -5.59 -14.72
C PRO A 111 -5.16 -4.46 -15.75
N ASP A 112 -5.14 -3.22 -15.27
CA ASP A 112 -5.20 -2.04 -16.13
C ASP A 112 -4.31 -0.92 -15.56
N TRP A 113 -3.83 -0.07 -16.45
CA TRP A 113 -2.92 1.03 -16.15
C TRP A 113 -3.42 2.29 -16.82
N ALA A 114 -3.24 3.43 -16.13
CA ALA A 114 -3.67 4.71 -16.67
C ALA A 114 -3.01 4.98 -18.04
N ALA A 115 -3.83 5.35 -19.03
CA ALA A 115 -3.36 5.63 -20.37
C ALA A 115 -2.38 6.81 -20.34
N GLY A 116 -1.19 6.63 -20.93
CA GLY A 116 -0.14 7.65 -20.93
C GLY A 116 -0.49 8.93 -21.72
N CYS A 117 -1.61 8.95 -22.46
CA CYS A 117 -2.11 10.10 -23.20
C CYS A 117 -3.20 10.89 -22.48
N ASP A 118 -3.72 10.38 -21.36
CA ASP A 118 -4.69 11.13 -20.56
C ASP A 118 -3.93 12.04 -19.59
N ASP A 119 -3.83 13.32 -19.95
CA ASP A 119 -3.15 14.38 -19.17
C ASP A 119 -3.63 14.48 -17.70
N GLU A 120 -4.82 13.94 -17.40
CA GLU A 120 -5.40 13.89 -16.05
C GLU A 120 -4.72 12.85 -15.14
N TYR A 121 -4.22 11.75 -15.70
CA TYR A 121 -3.67 10.61 -14.95
C TYR A 121 -2.15 10.43 -15.12
N ALA A 122 -1.53 11.18 -16.03
CA ALA A 122 -0.09 11.18 -16.23
C ALA A 122 0.65 11.59 -14.95
N LYS A 123 1.72 10.84 -14.62
CA LYS A 123 2.60 11.16 -13.48
C LYS A 123 3.90 11.78 -13.98
N GLY A 124 4.31 12.85 -13.33
CA GLY A 124 5.49 13.62 -13.70
C GLY A 124 6.80 12.96 -13.29
N VAL A 125 7.90 13.49 -13.81
CA VAL A 125 9.26 13.21 -13.34
C VAL A 125 9.66 14.31 -12.36
N LEU A 126 10.08 13.95 -11.16
CA LEU A 126 10.56 14.92 -10.18
C LEU A 126 12.06 15.19 -10.40
N HIS A 127 12.41 16.45 -10.68
CA HIS A 127 13.79 16.82 -11.01
C HIS A 127 14.54 17.36 -9.78
N PHE A 128 15.80 16.99 -9.65
CA PHE A 128 16.75 17.45 -8.64
C PHE A 128 18.02 17.90 -9.35
N ASP A 129 18.56 19.06 -8.95
CA ASP A 129 19.80 19.58 -9.53
C ASP A 129 21.02 18.85 -8.97
N SER A 130 20.89 18.28 -7.77
CA SER A 130 21.95 17.52 -7.12
C SER A 130 21.45 16.32 -6.34
N VAL A 131 22.36 15.40 -6.03
CA VAL A 131 22.07 14.23 -5.18
C VAL A 131 21.68 14.64 -3.77
N TRP A 132 22.20 15.76 -3.24
CA TRP A 132 21.90 16.24 -1.90
C TRP A 132 20.43 16.64 -1.72
N GLU A 133 19.84 17.31 -2.72
CA GLU A 133 18.42 17.67 -2.69
C GLU A 133 17.51 16.44 -2.71
N TYR A 134 17.90 15.42 -3.48
CA TYR A 134 17.23 14.14 -3.51
C TYR A 134 17.29 13.44 -2.16
N GLU A 135 18.49 13.36 -1.55
CA GLU A 135 18.68 12.74 -0.24
C GLU A 135 17.89 13.43 0.87
N ASP A 136 17.76 14.76 0.82
CA ASP A 136 16.95 15.51 1.78
C ASP A 136 15.47 15.12 1.70
N LEU A 137 14.90 14.98 0.49
CA LEU A 137 13.54 14.46 0.33
C LEU A 137 13.46 12.99 0.77
N ASN A 138 14.41 12.17 0.35
CA ASN A 138 14.47 10.74 0.66
C ASN A 138 14.44 10.49 2.17
N ALA A 139 15.22 11.25 2.94
CA ALA A 139 15.28 11.13 4.38
C ALA A 139 13.94 11.46 5.08
N ILE A 140 13.17 12.41 4.54
CA ILE A 140 11.84 12.74 5.07
C ILE A 140 10.85 11.60 4.75
N ILE A 141 10.88 11.09 3.52
CA ILE A 141 10.05 9.97 3.07
C ILE A 141 10.35 8.71 3.92
N GLU A 142 11.62 8.36 4.11
CA GLU A 142 12.02 7.22 4.94
C GLU A 142 11.59 7.38 6.39
N THR A 143 11.65 8.59 6.95
CA THR A 143 11.16 8.86 8.31
C THR A 143 9.66 8.54 8.43
N LYS A 144 8.86 8.90 7.43
CA LYS A 144 7.43 8.55 7.39
C LYS A 144 7.19 7.06 7.18
N LEU A 145 7.98 6.43 6.31
CA LEU A 145 7.92 4.99 6.06
C LEU A 145 8.24 4.19 7.33
N HIS A 146 9.33 4.51 8.02
CA HIS A 146 9.72 3.87 9.28
C HIS A 146 8.61 3.94 10.32
N ARG A 147 8.06 5.14 10.54
CA ARG A 147 6.99 5.35 11.51
C ARG A 147 5.72 4.59 11.12
N MET A 148 5.35 4.59 9.84
CA MET A 148 4.22 3.80 9.35
C MET A 148 4.45 2.30 9.57
N LEU A 149 5.67 1.81 9.35
CA LEU A 149 6.01 0.40 9.54
C LEU A 149 5.91 -0.04 11.01
N GLU A 150 6.17 0.85 11.97
CA GLU A 150 6.01 0.57 13.40
C GLU A 150 4.56 0.66 13.88
N GLU A 151 3.78 1.61 13.33
CA GLU A 151 2.41 1.89 13.78
C GLU A 151 1.36 0.95 13.17
N THR A 152 1.64 0.36 12.01
CA THR A 152 0.68 -0.48 11.28
C THR A 152 1.08 -1.96 11.33
N HIS A 153 0.17 -2.85 10.95
CA HIS A 153 0.43 -4.29 10.82
C HIS A 153 0.16 -4.74 9.39
N TYR A 154 0.92 -5.72 8.89
CA TYR A 154 0.59 -6.38 7.63
C TYR A 154 -0.40 -7.47 7.95
N ASP A 155 -1.62 -7.37 7.47
CA ASP A 155 -2.77 -8.12 7.94
C ASP A 155 -3.64 -8.62 6.79
N THR A 156 -3.40 -9.87 6.42
CA THR A 156 -4.25 -10.63 5.50
C THR A 156 -5.23 -11.54 6.26
N VAL A 157 -5.03 -11.68 7.57
CA VAL A 157 -5.78 -12.58 8.45
C VAL A 157 -7.19 -12.06 8.70
N ASN A 158 -7.34 -10.77 9.02
CA ASN A 158 -8.66 -10.19 9.21
C ASN A 158 -9.46 -10.13 7.91
N LEU A 159 -8.82 -9.77 6.78
CA LEU A 159 -9.46 -9.81 5.47
C LEU A 159 -10.03 -11.20 5.16
N PHE A 160 -9.26 -12.25 5.44
CA PHE A 160 -9.69 -13.63 5.23
C PHE A 160 -10.93 -14.01 6.05
N VAL A 161 -10.94 -13.62 7.33
CA VAL A 161 -12.08 -13.85 8.23
C VAL A 161 -13.31 -13.06 7.76
N ASP A 162 -13.13 -11.80 7.36
CA ASP A 162 -14.23 -10.95 6.91
C ASP A 162 -14.82 -11.41 5.57
N PHE A 163 -13.98 -11.86 4.64
CA PHE A 163 -14.41 -12.47 3.39
C PHE A 163 -15.26 -13.73 3.64
N TYR A 164 -14.79 -14.62 4.51
CA TYR A 164 -15.56 -15.81 4.91
C TYR A 164 -16.91 -15.43 5.55
N ARG A 165 -16.90 -14.51 6.53
CA ARG A 165 -18.14 -14.05 7.20
C ARG A 165 -19.12 -13.43 6.21
N ALA A 166 -18.63 -12.62 5.27
CA ALA A 166 -19.45 -12.02 4.24
C ALA A 166 -20.05 -13.08 3.31
N PHE A 167 -19.27 -14.09 2.89
CA PHE A 167 -19.75 -15.22 2.11
C PHE A 167 -20.87 -15.97 2.85
N LYS A 168 -20.63 -16.39 4.10
CA LYS A 168 -21.62 -17.14 4.91
C LYS A 168 -22.91 -16.34 5.14
N ARG A 169 -22.83 -15.02 5.27
CA ARG A 169 -24.00 -14.14 5.41
C ARG A 169 -24.91 -14.16 4.18
N THR A 170 -24.37 -14.38 2.98
CA THR A 170 -25.18 -14.53 1.75
C THR A 170 -25.98 -15.83 1.72
N ARG A 171 -25.60 -16.84 2.52
CA ARG A 171 -26.14 -18.20 2.51
C ARG A 171 -26.05 -18.90 1.15
N ARG A 172 -25.19 -18.41 0.25
CA ARG A 172 -24.86 -19.07 -1.01
C ARG A 172 -23.87 -20.21 -0.76
N SER A 173 -23.85 -21.19 -1.66
CA SER A 173 -22.89 -22.30 -1.64
C SER A 173 -21.75 -22.13 -2.64
N ASP A 174 -21.88 -21.20 -3.59
CA ASP A 174 -20.91 -20.98 -4.66
C ASP A 174 -20.01 -19.79 -4.31
N LEU A 175 -18.79 -20.11 -3.86
CA LEU A 175 -17.78 -19.14 -3.51
C LEU A 175 -17.21 -18.43 -4.74
N LYS A 176 -17.12 -19.08 -5.90
CA LYS A 176 -16.53 -18.49 -7.12
C LYS A 176 -17.38 -17.33 -7.62
N SER A 177 -18.70 -17.51 -7.68
CA SER A 177 -19.61 -16.39 -7.97
C SER A 177 -19.55 -15.30 -6.90
N PHE A 178 -19.49 -15.66 -5.62
CA PHE A 178 -19.40 -14.65 -4.55
C PHE A 178 -18.12 -13.82 -4.67
N PHE A 179 -16.99 -14.50 -4.90
CA PHE A 179 -15.67 -13.90 -5.12
C PHE A 179 -15.68 -12.89 -6.27
N GLN A 180 -16.40 -13.16 -7.36
CA GLN A 180 -16.49 -12.24 -8.51
C GLN A 180 -17.19 -10.92 -8.19
N PHE A 181 -18.24 -10.96 -7.37
CA PHE A 181 -19.04 -9.78 -7.04
C PHE A 181 -18.76 -9.23 -5.64
N TYR A 182 -17.75 -9.76 -4.95
CA TYR A 182 -17.40 -9.31 -3.62
C TYR A 182 -16.77 -7.91 -3.71
N ASP A 183 -17.37 -6.98 -2.99
CA ASP A 183 -16.86 -5.62 -2.80
C ASP A 183 -15.72 -5.64 -1.77
N LEU A 184 -14.54 -5.18 -2.17
CA LEU A 184 -13.30 -5.40 -1.45
C LEU A 184 -13.11 -4.32 -0.38
N PRO A 185 -13.07 -4.68 0.91
CA PRO A 185 -12.86 -3.70 1.97
C PRO A 185 -11.40 -3.25 1.98
N ILE A 186 -11.16 -2.00 1.57
CA ILE A 186 -9.85 -1.33 1.69
C ILE A 186 -9.98 -0.21 2.73
N ASN A 187 -9.26 -0.37 3.85
CA ASN A 187 -9.32 0.54 4.98
C ASN A 187 -8.01 0.56 5.77
N ARG A 188 -7.92 1.44 6.75
CA ARG A 188 -6.74 1.68 7.60
C ARG A 188 -6.66 0.76 8.81
N ARG A 189 -7.57 -0.21 8.96
CA ARG A 189 -7.58 -1.15 10.08
C ARG A 189 -6.83 -2.44 9.74
N HIS A 190 -6.88 -2.86 8.48
CA HIS A 190 -6.30 -4.11 8.00
C HIS A 190 -5.43 -3.84 6.77
N HIS A 191 -4.15 -3.57 7.01
CA HIS A 191 -3.28 -3.18 5.91
C HIS A 191 -2.65 -4.38 5.20
N MET A 192 -2.84 -4.45 3.89
CA MET A 192 -2.10 -5.29 2.94
C MET A 192 -1.18 -4.45 2.07
N CYS A 193 -0.51 -5.06 1.08
CA CYS A 193 0.39 -4.36 0.15
C CYS A 193 -0.21 -3.07 -0.44
N VAL A 194 -1.40 -3.15 -1.04
CA VAL A 194 -2.08 -2.00 -1.67
C VAL A 194 -2.41 -0.91 -0.66
N SER A 195 -3.05 -1.24 0.46
CA SER A 195 -3.40 -0.24 1.48
C SER A 195 -2.19 0.32 2.23
N LEU A 196 -1.08 -0.43 2.37
CA LEU A 196 0.18 0.10 2.90
C LEU A 196 0.80 1.10 1.92
N ALA A 197 0.73 0.80 0.62
CA ALA A 197 1.17 1.71 -0.43
C ALA A 197 0.30 2.99 -0.45
N MET A 198 -1.01 2.88 -0.28
CA MET A 198 -1.91 4.03 -0.11
C MET A 198 -1.60 4.83 1.15
N GLU A 199 -1.42 4.17 2.29
CA GLU A 199 -1.10 4.82 3.57
C GLU A 199 0.17 5.67 3.49
N ILE A 200 1.26 5.13 2.91
CA ILE A 200 2.51 5.88 2.82
C ILE A 200 2.39 7.07 1.87
N VAL A 201 1.68 6.89 0.74
CA VAL A 201 1.41 7.99 -0.21
C VAL A 201 0.65 9.10 0.50
N THR A 202 -0.43 8.78 1.23
CA THR A 202 -1.22 9.80 1.90
C THR A 202 -0.41 10.54 2.96
N ARG A 203 0.36 9.83 3.80
CA ARG A 203 1.24 10.46 4.82
C ARG A 203 2.30 11.37 4.23
N ILE A 204 2.82 11.05 3.04
CA ILE A 204 3.80 11.89 2.34
C ILE A 204 3.12 13.15 1.78
N ILE A 205 1.95 13.00 1.16
CA ILE A 205 1.20 14.09 0.54
C ILE A 205 0.66 15.07 1.59
N GLU A 206 0.31 14.61 2.79
CA GLU A 206 -0.03 15.48 3.92
C GLU A 206 1.08 16.49 4.26
N ILE A 207 2.35 16.09 4.12
CA ILE A 207 3.48 17.00 4.31
C ILE A 207 3.68 17.86 3.07
N PHE A 208 3.69 17.22 1.90
CA PHE A 208 4.02 17.80 0.60
C PHE A 208 2.93 17.52 -0.44
N PRO A 209 1.84 18.31 -0.47
CA PRO A 209 0.70 18.04 -1.34
C PRO A 209 1.05 17.90 -2.82
N VAL A 210 2.06 18.66 -3.28
CA VAL A 210 2.57 18.63 -4.66
C VAL A 210 3.01 17.21 -5.10
N LEU A 211 3.44 16.34 -4.18
CA LEU A 211 3.91 14.99 -4.52
C LEU A 211 2.81 14.07 -5.07
N GLN A 212 1.53 14.45 -4.95
CA GLN A 212 0.44 13.73 -5.60
C GLN A 212 0.59 13.57 -7.12
N HIS A 213 1.27 14.52 -7.77
CA HIS A 213 1.49 14.51 -9.22
C HIS A 213 2.66 13.58 -9.64
N TYR A 214 3.38 13.02 -8.68
CA TYR A 214 4.62 12.26 -8.91
C TYR A 214 4.57 10.84 -8.33
N LEU A 215 3.84 10.64 -7.23
CA LEU A 215 3.66 9.34 -6.59
C LEU A 215 2.49 8.57 -7.23
N TYR A 216 2.69 7.28 -7.47
CA TYR A 216 1.66 6.38 -8.00
C TYR A 216 1.90 4.93 -7.59
N LEU A 217 0.82 4.15 -7.61
CA LEU A 217 0.90 2.71 -7.41
C LEU A 217 1.45 2.05 -8.69
N VAL A 218 2.30 1.05 -8.51
CA VAL A 218 2.85 0.21 -9.58
C VAL A 218 2.56 -1.25 -9.27
N SER A 219 2.45 -2.04 -10.32
CA SER A 219 2.08 -3.45 -10.24
C SER A 219 3.31 -4.35 -10.35
N CYS A 220 3.27 -5.50 -9.68
CA CYS A 220 4.37 -6.45 -9.63
C CYS A 220 3.87 -7.86 -9.95
N GLU A 221 4.57 -8.51 -10.90
CA GLU A 221 4.51 -9.94 -11.15
C GLU A 221 5.64 -10.60 -10.34
N GLU A 222 5.30 -11.57 -9.49
CA GLU A 222 6.29 -12.22 -8.63
C GLU A 222 6.85 -13.49 -9.25
N GLN A 223 8.10 -13.81 -8.95
CA GLN A 223 8.72 -15.10 -9.30
C GLN A 223 8.65 -15.46 -10.80
N VAL A 224 8.77 -14.43 -11.65
CA VAL A 224 8.86 -14.54 -13.11
C VAL A 224 10.03 -15.46 -13.48
N MET A 225 9.73 -16.56 -14.17
CA MET A 225 10.73 -17.57 -14.53
C MET A 225 11.68 -17.08 -15.62
N SER A 226 11.14 -16.38 -16.62
CA SER A 226 11.90 -15.84 -17.75
C SER A 226 11.39 -14.44 -18.08
N GLN A 227 12.22 -13.43 -17.78
CA GLN A 227 11.85 -12.02 -18.03
C GLN A 227 11.63 -11.74 -19.51
N SER A 228 12.44 -12.36 -20.37
CA SER A 228 12.32 -12.23 -21.81
C SER A 228 11.00 -12.80 -22.30
N ASP A 229 10.66 -14.04 -21.91
CA ASP A 229 9.42 -14.69 -22.36
C ASP A 229 8.18 -13.93 -21.86
N TYR A 230 8.23 -13.43 -20.62
CA TYR A 230 7.17 -12.60 -20.06
C TYR A 230 6.94 -11.30 -20.85
N ILE A 231 8.02 -10.58 -21.17
CA ILE A 231 7.94 -9.32 -21.91
C ILE A 231 7.53 -9.56 -23.37
N GLU A 232 8.12 -10.56 -24.02
CA GLU A 232 7.84 -10.88 -25.43
C GLU A 232 6.40 -11.37 -25.61
N SER A 233 5.94 -12.29 -24.76
CA SER A 233 4.57 -12.82 -24.83
C SER A 233 3.51 -11.72 -24.62
N THR A 234 3.76 -10.80 -23.69
CA THR A 234 2.85 -9.67 -23.46
C THR A 234 2.86 -8.69 -24.63
N ASP A 235 4.02 -8.39 -25.21
CA ASP A 235 4.12 -7.51 -26.39
C ASP A 235 3.47 -8.15 -27.64
N GLU A 236 3.61 -9.47 -27.86
CA GLU A 236 3.02 -10.20 -28.99
C GLU A 236 1.48 -10.12 -29.01
N VAL A 237 0.85 -10.07 -27.83
CA VAL A 237 -0.61 -9.99 -27.72
C VAL A 237 -1.14 -8.56 -27.63
N GLY A 238 -0.28 -7.54 -27.81
CA GLY A 238 -0.67 -6.12 -27.81
C GLY A 238 -0.33 -5.35 -26.52
N GLY A 239 0.58 -5.88 -25.71
CA GLY A 239 1.06 -5.30 -24.46
C GLY A 239 0.27 -5.73 -23.22
N LEU A 240 0.70 -5.26 -22.05
CA LEU A 240 0.11 -5.62 -20.74
C LEU A 240 -1.39 -5.33 -20.61
N ASN A 241 -1.91 -4.33 -21.32
CA ASN A 241 -3.34 -3.97 -21.27
C ASN A 241 -4.20 -4.85 -22.18
N SER A 242 -3.59 -5.79 -22.92
CA SER A 242 -4.33 -6.70 -23.78
C SER A 242 -5.16 -7.68 -22.94
N PRO A 243 -6.44 -7.91 -23.28
CA PRO A 243 -7.24 -8.98 -22.69
C PRO A 243 -6.69 -10.40 -22.90
N HIS A 244 -5.69 -10.53 -23.79
CA HIS A 244 -4.98 -11.77 -24.07
C HIS A 244 -3.64 -11.86 -23.34
N ALA A 245 -3.22 -10.81 -22.64
CA ALA A 245 -2.08 -10.89 -21.73
C ALA A 245 -2.53 -11.68 -20.51
N ASN A 246 -2.12 -12.95 -20.43
CA ASN A 246 -2.20 -13.72 -19.20
C ASN A 246 -1.18 -13.11 -18.25
N VAL A 247 -1.61 -12.19 -17.38
CA VAL A 247 -0.72 -11.54 -16.43
C VAL A 247 -1.37 -11.54 -15.07
N GLU A 248 -0.63 -12.01 -14.07
CA GLU A 248 -1.06 -11.95 -12.68
C GLU A 248 -0.44 -10.70 -12.02
N LYS A 249 -1.09 -10.10 -11.03
CA LYS A 249 -0.50 -8.98 -10.28
C LYS A 249 -0.69 -9.23 -8.80
N GLU A 250 0.18 -10.06 -8.25
CA GLU A 250 0.13 -10.52 -6.85
C GLU A 250 0.52 -9.43 -5.85
N HIS A 251 1.26 -8.42 -6.30
CA HIS A 251 1.77 -7.38 -5.43
C HIS A 251 1.73 -5.99 -6.06
N ALA A 252 1.69 -4.98 -5.19
CA ALA A 252 1.67 -3.57 -5.57
C ALA A 252 2.46 -2.74 -4.55
N MET A 253 3.10 -1.70 -5.06
CA MET A 253 3.98 -0.81 -4.30
C MET A 253 3.91 0.61 -4.87
N VAL A 254 4.69 1.54 -4.32
CA VAL A 254 4.70 2.94 -4.77
C VAL A 254 5.93 3.20 -5.61
N ALA A 255 5.77 3.97 -6.68
CA ALA A 255 6.87 4.51 -7.47
C ALA A 255 6.77 6.04 -7.61
N MET A 256 7.94 6.65 -7.84
CA MET A 256 8.08 8.04 -8.26
C MET A 256 9.23 8.16 -9.27
N LYS A 257 8.94 8.64 -10.47
CA LYS A 257 9.98 8.90 -11.48
C LYS A 257 10.82 10.10 -11.05
N ILE A 258 12.13 9.98 -11.13
CA ILE A 258 13.08 11.02 -10.70
C ILE A 258 14.13 11.30 -11.77
N SER A 259 14.66 12.51 -11.76
CA SER A 259 15.82 12.92 -12.57
C SER A 259 16.79 13.69 -11.68
N ILE A 260 18.01 13.18 -11.51
CA ILE A 260 19.02 13.78 -10.63
C ILE A 260 20.21 14.24 -11.47
N ALA A 261 20.42 15.56 -11.56
CA ALA A 261 21.42 16.17 -12.43
C ALA A 261 21.32 15.65 -13.89
N GLY A 262 20.08 15.48 -14.38
CA GLY A 262 19.78 14.95 -15.71
C GLY A 262 19.82 13.42 -15.84
N ARG A 263 20.15 12.68 -14.78
CA ARG A 263 20.19 11.21 -14.78
C ARG A 263 18.85 10.62 -14.35
N GLU A 264 18.27 9.77 -15.17
CA GLU A 264 16.96 9.18 -14.94
C GLU A 264 17.01 8.06 -13.89
N GLY A 265 15.95 7.96 -13.09
CA GLY A 265 15.74 6.86 -12.16
C GLY A 265 14.31 6.78 -11.65
N VAL A 266 14.08 5.85 -10.74
CA VAL A 266 12.81 5.70 -10.01
C VAL A 266 13.09 5.45 -8.53
N MET A 267 12.31 6.11 -7.67
CA MET A 267 12.20 5.77 -6.25
C MET A 267 11.06 4.78 -6.07
N ILE A 268 11.30 3.70 -5.33
CA ILE A 268 10.31 2.67 -5.00
C ILE A 268 10.14 2.59 -3.48
N LEU A 269 8.89 2.57 -3.01
CA LEU A 269 8.53 2.28 -1.62
C LEU A 269 7.71 1.00 -1.59
N ASP A 270 8.23 -0.03 -0.93
CA ASP A 270 7.56 -1.33 -0.83
C ASP A 270 7.31 -1.73 0.64
N PRO A 271 6.33 -1.07 1.30
CA PRO A 271 5.95 -1.45 2.65
C PRO A 271 5.27 -2.83 2.72
N GLY A 272 4.73 -3.35 1.60
CA GLY A 272 4.09 -4.66 1.53
C GLY A 272 5.08 -5.81 1.73
N TYR A 273 6.29 -5.69 1.20
CA TYR A 273 7.43 -6.58 1.53
C TYR A 273 8.26 -6.13 2.72
N HIS A 274 7.71 -5.18 3.50
CA HIS A 274 8.31 -4.68 4.72
C HIS A 274 9.65 -3.99 4.46
N ILE A 275 9.84 -3.33 3.33
CA ILE A 275 11.09 -2.64 3.04
C ILE A 275 11.07 -1.30 3.78
N GLY A 276 11.86 -1.19 4.83
CA GLY A 276 12.01 0.04 5.62
C GLY A 276 13.02 1.02 5.04
N ARG A 277 13.01 1.23 3.72
CA ARG A 277 13.84 2.22 3.03
C ARG A 277 13.23 2.59 1.69
N ALA A 278 13.59 3.75 1.18
CA ALA A 278 13.26 4.15 -0.17
C ALA A 278 14.31 3.59 -1.14
N VAL A 279 13.90 2.65 -1.98
CA VAL A 279 14.81 2.01 -2.94
C VAL A 279 14.97 2.92 -4.15
N THR A 280 16.21 3.30 -4.44
CA THR A 280 16.56 4.17 -5.56
C THR A 280 17.15 3.36 -6.69
N VAL A 281 16.50 3.38 -7.86
CA VAL A 281 16.95 2.67 -9.05
C VAL A 281 17.35 3.69 -10.10
N MET A 282 18.65 4.00 -10.19
CA MET A 282 19.19 4.84 -11.25
C MET A 282 19.45 4.04 -12.53
N SER A 283 19.15 4.63 -13.68
CA SER A 283 19.39 4.04 -15.01
C SER A 283 20.86 3.77 -15.32
N ASP A 284 21.76 4.54 -14.72
CA ASP A 284 23.21 4.39 -14.86
C ASP A 284 23.83 3.49 -13.78
N GLN A 285 23.03 2.99 -12.82
CA GLN A 285 23.45 2.22 -11.65
C GLN A 285 24.50 2.92 -10.75
N MET A 286 24.67 4.24 -10.92
CA MET A 286 25.58 5.02 -10.09
C MET A 286 24.84 5.59 -8.88
N TYR A 287 25.58 5.95 -7.84
CA TYR A 287 25.02 6.64 -6.67
C TYR A 287 24.10 7.80 -7.09
N PRO A 288 22.87 7.91 -6.54
CA PRO A 288 22.34 7.25 -5.34
C PRO A 288 21.66 5.87 -5.54
N HIS A 289 21.95 5.14 -6.62
CA HIS A 289 21.45 3.77 -6.81
C HIS A 289 21.69 2.89 -5.56
N THR A 290 20.65 2.22 -5.07
CA THR A 290 20.69 1.47 -3.80
C THR A 290 21.52 0.20 -3.86
N GLY A 291 21.48 -0.54 -4.97
CA GLY A 291 22.17 -1.83 -5.10
C GLY A 291 21.61 -2.91 -4.18
N TRP A 292 22.43 -3.92 -3.88
CA TRP A 292 22.06 -5.01 -2.99
C TRP A 292 21.98 -4.56 -1.53
N PHE A 293 20.91 -4.96 -0.83
CA PHE A 293 20.78 -4.76 0.61
C PHE A 293 20.15 -5.97 1.29
N THR A 294 20.53 -6.21 2.54
CA THR A 294 19.94 -7.26 3.36
C THR A 294 18.56 -6.82 3.86
N GLN A 295 17.52 -7.52 3.44
CA GLN A 295 16.15 -7.32 3.90
C GLN A 295 15.93 -8.02 5.25
N SER A 296 16.42 -9.26 5.39
CA SER A 296 16.31 -9.99 6.64
C SER A 296 17.49 -10.92 6.88
N LYS A 297 17.83 -11.10 8.15
CA LYS A 297 18.90 -11.99 8.58
C LYS A 297 18.52 -12.69 9.87
N GLU A 298 18.30 -13.98 9.77
CA GLU A 298 18.12 -14.92 10.87
C GLU A 298 19.35 -15.85 10.96
N ALA A 299 19.44 -16.65 12.03
CA ALA A 299 20.61 -17.48 12.30
C ALA A 299 20.99 -18.46 11.16
N ARG A 300 20.04 -18.86 10.32
CA ARG A 300 20.24 -19.84 9.22
C ARG A 300 19.70 -19.37 7.87
N LEU A 301 19.22 -18.12 7.80
CA LEU A 301 18.51 -17.60 6.63
C LEU A 301 18.85 -16.13 6.46
N GLN A 302 19.42 -15.75 5.32
CA GLN A 302 19.58 -14.36 4.93
C GLN A 302 18.82 -14.13 3.62
N ARG A 303 18.12 -13.01 3.53
CA ARG A 303 17.48 -12.53 2.30
C ARG A 303 18.04 -11.17 1.95
N ASP A 304 18.61 -11.08 0.77
CA ASP A 304 19.08 -9.83 0.18
C ASP A 304 18.23 -9.48 -1.03
N TYR A 305 17.90 -8.21 -1.21
CA TYR A 305 17.16 -7.71 -2.36
C TYR A 305 18.02 -6.75 -3.19
N CYS A 306 17.73 -6.68 -4.48
CA CYS A 306 18.31 -5.71 -5.41
C CYS A 306 17.27 -5.31 -6.45
N TYR A 307 17.25 -4.04 -6.81
CA TYR A 307 16.30 -3.48 -7.78
C TYR A 307 17.09 -2.81 -8.89
N ASN A 308 16.90 -3.26 -10.13
CA ASN A 308 17.54 -2.72 -11.32
C ASN A 308 16.51 -2.47 -12.40
N TYR A 309 16.77 -1.53 -13.32
CA TYR A 309 15.99 -1.52 -14.55
C TYR A 309 16.19 -2.85 -15.29
N CYS A 310 15.08 -3.43 -15.76
CA CYS A 310 15.12 -4.61 -16.60
C CYS A 310 15.90 -4.30 -17.88
N LEU A 311 16.82 -5.18 -18.25
CA LEU A 311 17.73 -4.98 -19.39
C LEU A 311 16.98 -5.06 -20.73
N GLN A 312 15.93 -5.86 -20.77
CA GLN A 312 15.09 -6.11 -21.94
C GLN A 312 14.13 -4.94 -22.19
N ASN A 313 13.53 -4.40 -21.13
CA ASN A 313 12.55 -3.33 -21.24
C ASN A 313 12.58 -2.39 -20.03
N LYS A 314 12.99 -1.14 -20.25
CA LYS A 314 13.11 -0.11 -19.20
C LYS A 314 11.78 0.34 -18.59
N LYS A 315 10.65 -0.10 -19.13
CA LYS A 315 9.33 0.06 -18.49
C LYS A 315 9.22 -0.75 -17.20
N PHE A 316 10.11 -1.73 -17.00
CA PHE A 316 10.15 -2.58 -15.83
C PHE A 316 11.39 -2.31 -14.97
N VAL A 317 11.19 -2.42 -13.66
CA VAL A 317 12.24 -2.66 -12.69
C VAL A 317 12.20 -4.14 -12.32
N GLU A 318 13.34 -4.81 -12.48
CA GLU A 318 13.58 -6.15 -11.96
C GLU A 318 13.90 -6.05 -10.48
N TRP A 319 13.12 -6.77 -9.67
CA TRP A 319 13.41 -7.02 -8.26
C TRP A 319 13.97 -8.43 -8.13
N MET A 320 15.25 -8.52 -7.78
CA MET A 320 15.94 -9.77 -7.50
C MET A 320 15.96 -10.05 -6.01
N GLU A 321 15.64 -11.29 -5.64
CA GLU A 321 15.82 -11.82 -4.31
C GLU A 321 16.94 -12.85 -4.31
N ARG A 322 17.86 -12.75 -3.36
CA ARG A 322 18.86 -13.78 -3.04
C ARG A 322 18.58 -14.32 -1.64
N GLU A 323 18.17 -15.57 -1.56
CA GLU A 323 18.00 -16.29 -0.31
C GLU A 323 19.20 -17.19 -0.06
N THR A 324 19.87 -17.04 1.08
CA THR A 324 21.03 -17.85 1.50
C THR A 324 20.68 -18.69 2.72
N ARG A 325 20.82 -20.01 2.62
CA ARG A 325 20.59 -20.99 3.69
C ARG A 325 21.83 -21.86 3.89
N GLY A 326 22.66 -21.50 4.87
CA GLY A 326 23.98 -22.14 5.01
C GLY A 326 24.82 -21.88 3.77
N ASP A 327 25.18 -22.94 3.05
CA ASP A 327 25.98 -22.86 1.82
C ASP A 327 25.13 -22.82 0.53
N GLU A 328 23.80 -22.98 0.64
CA GLU A 328 22.89 -22.95 -0.50
C GLU A 328 22.39 -21.52 -0.77
N GLN A 329 22.34 -21.15 -2.04
CA GLN A 329 21.75 -19.89 -2.50
C GLN A 329 20.66 -20.18 -3.54
N SER A 330 19.53 -19.51 -3.40
CA SER A 330 18.49 -19.47 -4.42
C SER A 330 18.21 -18.02 -4.84
N PHE A 331 17.81 -17.88 -6.09
CA PHE A 331 17.50 -16.58 -6.69
C PHE A 331 16.08 -16.59 -7.21
N LYS A 332 15.38 -15.49 -7.01
CA LYS A 332 14.06 -15.23 -7.58
C LYS A 332 14.07 -13.87 -8.24
N SER A 333 13.29 -13.73 -9.31
CA SER A 333 13.12 -12.48 -10.04
C SER A 333 11.66 -12.13 -10.08
N SER A 334 11.35 -10.86 -9.87
CA SER A 334 10.02 -10.28 -9.98
C SER A 334 10.08 -9.05 -10.87
N LEU A 335 9.02 -8.76 -11.62
CA LEU A 335 8.97 -7.62 -12.55
C LEU A 335 7.95 -6.59 -12.09
N ILE A 336 8.43 -5.37 -11.87
CA ILE A 336 7.63 -4.22 -11.44
C ILE A 336 7.43 -3.31 -12.63
N TYR A 337 6.20 -3.12 -13.08
CA TYR A 337 5.90 -2.22 -14.19
C TYR A 337 5.78 -0.77 -13.67
N VAL A 338 6.78 0.06 -13.99
CA VAL A 338 6.92 1.43 -13.46
C VAL A 338 6.57 2.51 -14.49
N GLU A 339 6.17 2.14 -15.70
CA GLU A 339 5.95 3.15 -16.74
C GLU A 339 4.67 3.95 -16.52
N GLN A 340 3.60 3.31 -16.04
CA GLN A 340 2.29 3.94 -15.83
C GLN A 340 1.68 3.57 -14.47
N PRO A 341 0.81 4.44 -13.92
CA PRO A 341 0.01 4.14 -12.73
C PRO A 341 -0.85 2.89 -12.87
N TYR A 342 -0.81 2.02 -11.86
CA TYR A 342 -1.66 0.85 -11.76
C TYR A 342 -3.02 1.19 -11.15
N VAL A 343 -4.08 1.04 -11.94
CA VAL A 343 -5.43 1.56 -11.59
C VAL A 343 -6.42 0.48 -11.12
N THR A 344 -6.06 -0.80 -11.20
CA THR A 344 -6.91 -1.91 -10.72
C THR A 344 -6.29 -2.68 -9.55
N ALA A 345 -5.41 -2.04 -8.78
CA ALA A 345 -4.68 -2.69 -7.68
C ALA A 345 -5.61 -3.30 -6.62
N ILE A 346 -6.73 -2.63 -6.33
CA ILE A 346 -7.75 -3.20 -5.43
C ILE A 346 -8.39 -4.42 -6.09
N ASP A 347 -8.99 -4.24 -7.27
CA ASP A 347 -9.82 -5.26 -7.90
C ASP A 347 -9.06 -6.52 -8.33
N VAL A 348 -7.76 -6.40 -8.60
CA VAL A 348 -6.89 -7.51 -9.00
C VAL A 348 -6.01 -8.00 -7.84
N THR A 349 -5.13 -7.16 -7.29
CA THR A 349 -4.12 -7.59 -6.32
C THR A 349 -4.73 -7.94 -4.96
N VAL A 350 -5.63 -7.11 -4.43
CA VAL A 350 -6.29 -7.41 -3.15
C VAL A 350 -7.24 -8.59 -3.31
N ARG A 351 -7.95 -8.64 -4.44
CA ARG A 351 -8.82 -9.76 -4.76
C ARG A 351 -8.05 -11.08 -4.83
N ARG A 352 -6.89 -11.09 -5.50
CA ARG A 352 -5.99 -12.25 -5.53
C ARG A 352 -5.64 -12.74 -4.13
N ASN A 353 -5.35 -11.80 -3.22
CA ASN A 353 -4.99 -12.12 -1.84
C ASN A 353 -6.09 -12.85 -1.06
N LEU A 354 -7.37 -12.60 -1.36
CA LEU A 354 -8.52 -13.28 -0.70
C LEU A 354 -8.43 -14.79 -0.77
N VAL A 355 -7.93 -15.31 -1.89
CA VAL A 355 -7.88 -16.74 -2.21
C VAL A 355 -6.47 -17.30 -2.22
N TYR A 356 -5.44 -16.47 -2.00
CA TYR A 356 -4.06 -16.96 -1.82
C TYR A 356 -4.04 -18.07 -0.76
N ASN A 357 -3.08 -18.99 -0.76
CA ASN A 357 -3.08 -20.10 0.21
C ASN A 357 -2.24 -19.83 1.47
N PHE A 358 -1.79 -18.59 1.69
CA PHE A 358 -1.04 -18.21 2.89
C PHE A 358 -1.57 -16.91 3.49
N ARG A 359 -1.74 -16.88 4.82
CA ARG A 359 -2.18 -15.71 5.58
C ARG A 359 -1.15 -15.34 6.62
N SER A 360 -1.07 -14.05 6.90
CA SER A 360 -0.15 -13.48 7.88
C SER A 360 -0.70 -12.23 8.56
N LEU A 361 -0.36 -12.09 9.83
CA LEU A 361 -0.54 -10.88 10.64
C LEU A 361 0.81 -10.55 11.26
N LEU A 362 1.42 -9.42 10.88
CA LEU A 362 2.84 -9.15 11.15
C LEU A 362 3.07 -7.74 11.70
N SER A 363 3.84 -7.65 12.79
CA SER A 363 4.44 -6.42 13.29
C SER A 363 5.88 -6.28 12.82
N ARG A 364 6.27 -5.06 12.48
CA ARG A 364 7.62 -4.72 12.00
C ARG A 364 8.19 -3.57 12.82
N ASP A 365 9.52 -3.54 12.92
CA ASP A 365 10.22 -2.34 13.40
C ASP A 365 10.43 -1.32 12.28
N ALA A 366 11.01 -0.16 12.60
CA ALA A 366 11.32 0.90 11.64
C ALA A 366 12.10 0.42 10.41
N LYS A 367 12.97 -0.59 10.55
CA LYS A 367 13.78 -1.11 9.43
C LYS A 367 13.03 -2.16 8.61
N GLY A 368 11.79 -2.47 8.99
CA GLY A 368 10.98 -3.47 8.33
C GLY A 368 11.24 -4.90 8.79
N ARG A 369 12.04 -5.11 9.84
CA ARG A 369 12.25 -6.45 10.40
C ARG A 369 10.98 -6.90 11.10
N VAL A 370 10.44 -8.01 10.64
CA VAL A 370 9.27 -8.67 11.24
C VAL A 370 9.69 -9.31 12.57
N PHE A 371 9.18 -8.82 13.70
CA PHE A 371 9.55 -9.28 15.05
C PHE A 371 8.45 -10.09 15.75
N ALA A 372 7.18 -9.84 15.42
CA ALA A 372 6.05 -10.57 16.00
C ALA A 372 4.96 -10.82 14.96
N GLY A 373 4.19 -11.91 15.13
CA GLY A 373 3.11 -12.22 14.21
C GLY A 373 2.58 -13.64 14.23
N ILE A 374 1.69 -13.88 13.28
CA ILE A 374 1.08 -15.17 12.97
C ILE A 374 1.32 -15.49 11.50
N TYR A 375 1.67 -16.74 11.21
CA TYR A 375 1.66 -17.34 9.89
C TYR A 375 0.66 -18.48 9.82
N LEU A 376 -0.08 -18.55 8.72
CA LEU A 376 -1.17 -19.48 8.51
C LEU A 376 -1.16 -19.98 7.05
N PRO A 377 -0.55 -21.15 6.76
CA PRO A 377 -0.81 -21.84 5.52
C PRO A 377 -2.23 -22.43 5.51
N VAL A 378 -2.96 -22.19 4.42
CA VAL A 378 -4.27 -22.77 4.15
C VAL A 378 -4.06 -24.02 3.31
N VAL A 379 -4.43 -25.17 3.86
CA VAL A 379 -4.24 -26.48 3.24
C VAL A 379 -5.56 -27.21 3.07
N PRO A 380 -5.70 -28.15 2.11
CA PRO A 380 -6.96 -28.84 1.86
C PRO A 380 -7.48 -29.61 3.08
N ASN A 381 -6.58 -30.28 3.81
CA ASN A 381 -6.93 -31.08 4.98
C ASN A 381 -6.84 -30.25 6.27
N CYS A 382 -7.97 -29.91 6.89
CA CYS A 382 -7.96 -29.12 8.14
C CYS A 382 -7.19 -29.78 9.30
N ASN A 383 -6.99 -31.09 9.28
CA ASN A 383 -6.21 -31.79 10.32
C ASN A 383 -4.71 -31.52 10.21
N GLU A 384 -4.24 -31.05 9.06
CA GLU A 384 -2.85 -30.63 8.81
C GLU A 384 -2.67 -29.11 8.97
N SER A 385 -3.79 -28.37 9.03
CA SER A 385 -3.79 -26.94 9.24
C SER A 385 -3.21 -26.59 10.60
N HIS A 386 -2.24 -25.69 10.55
CA HIS A 386 -1.55 -25.20 11.73
C HIS A 386 -1.35 -23.69 11.60
N PHE A 387 -1.23 -23.03 12.73
CA PHE A 387 -0.77 -21.65 12.78
C PHE A 387 0.56 -21.60 13.53
N THR A 388 1.44 -20.76 13.04
CA THR A 388 2.71 -20.46 13.70
C THR A 388 2.60 -19.08 14.31
N LEU A 389 2.85 -18.97 15.60
CA LEU A 389 2.98 -17.68 16.27
C LEU A 389 4.44 -17.45 16.63
N PHE A 390 4.86 -16.20 16.54
CA PHE A 390 6.21 -15.81 16.91
C PHE A 390 6.23 -14.40 17.48
N TYR A 391 7.18 -14.13 18.34
CA TYR A 391 7.36 -12.86 19.03
C TYR A 391 8.77 -12.78 19.64
N ASP A 392 9.22 -11.59 19.98
CA ASP A 392 10.47 -11.41 20.71
C ASP A 392 10.23 -11.67 22.21
N GLY A 393 10.98 -12.63 22.75
CA GLY A 393 10.98 -12.98 24.17
C GLY A 393 11.98 -12.15 24.99
N PRO A 394 12.15 -12.47 26.28
CA PRO A 394 13.18 -11.83 27.10
C PRO A 394 14.57 -11.98 26.46
N ASN A 395 15.41 -10.94 26.56
CA ASN A 395 16.77 -10.88 25.99
C ASN A 395 16.83 -11.01 24.46
N ASP A 396 15.84 -10.46 23.74
CA ASP A 396 15.75 -10.46 22.27
C ASP A 396 15.78 -11.88 21.67
N GLN A 397 15.41 -12.90 22.45
CA GLN A 397 15.29 -14.26 21.96
C GLN A 397 13.98 -14.41 21.20
N ARG A 398 14.07 -14.59 19.88
CA ARG A 398 12.90 -14.88 19.05
C ARG A 398 12.27 -16.21 19.43
N ILE A 399 11.01 -16.17 19.87
CA ILE A 399 10.20 -17.34 20.16
C ILE A 399 9.34 -17.64 18.92
N LYS A 400 9.33 -18.89 18.48
CA LYS A 400 8.50 -19.37 17.37
C LYS A 400 7.91 -20.72 17.74
N VAL A 401 6.59 -20.81 17.78
CA VAL A 401 5.87 -22.04 18.13
C VAL A 401 4.74 -22.30 17.14
N LYS A 402 4.45 -23.57 16.91
CA LYS A 402 3.47 -24.05 15.94
C LYS A 402 2.40 -24.86 16.65
N PHE A 403 1.14 -24.57 16.37
CA PHE A 403 -0.02 -25.22 16.97
C PHE A 403 -1.00 -25.66 15.89
N MET A 404 -1.68 -26.78 16.10
CA MET A 404 -2.78 -27.22 15.25
C MET A 404 -4.04 -26.41 15.54
N PHE A 405 -4.88 -26.13 14.54
CA PHE A 405 -6.12 -25.35 14.75
C PHE A 405 -7.12 -25.99 15.72
N ASN A 406 -7.05 -27.30 15.88
CA ASN A 406 -7.90 -28.03 16.82
C ASN A 406 -7.81 -27.51 18.26
N VAL A 407 -6.74 -26.79 18.64
CA VAL A 407 -6.61 -26.15 19.97
C VAL A 407 -7.67 -25.08 20.23
N PHE A 408 -8.28 -24.49 19.20
CA PHE A 408 -9.30 -23.45 19.31
C PHE A 408 -10.74 -23.96 19.13
N LYS A 409 -10.92 -25.25 18.79
CA LYS A 409 -12.25 -25.85 18.51
C LYS A 409 -13.22 -25.78 19.69
N HIS A 410 -12.70 -25.66 20.91
CA HIS A 410 -13.50 -25.52 22.12
C HIS A 410 -13.16 -24.19 22.82
N PRO A 411 -13.90 -23.10 22.53
CA PRO A 411 -13.56 -21.74 22.97
C PRO A 411 -13.37 -21.55 24.49
N GLY A 412 -13.98 -22.40 25.32
CA GLY A 412 -13.83 -22.39 26.78
C GLY A 412 -12.73 -23.31 27.33
N LYS A 413 -11.91 -23.92 26.48
CA LYS A 413 -10.87 -24.90 26.85
C LYS A 413 -9.56 -24.69 26.07
N ILE A 414 -9.22 -23.45 25.73
CA ILE A 414 -7.91 -23.16 25.12
C ILE A 414 -6.82 -23.58 26.14
N PRO A 415 -5.86 -24.44 25.76
CA PRO A 415 -4.80 -24.88 26.67
C PRO A 415 -3.99 -23.71 27.23
N ASP A 416 -3.64 -23.78 28.53
CA ASP A 416 -2.92 -22.71 29.23
C ASP A 416 -1.60 -22.30 28.54
N ASN A 417 -0.90 -23.26 27.93
CA ASN A 417 0.33 -22.97 27.19
C ASN A 417 0.06 -22.08 25.97
N VAL A 418 -1.00 -22.34 25.20
CA VAL A 418 -1.41 -21.51 24.07
C VAL A 418 -1.80 -20.12 24.56
N GLN A 419 -2.57 -20.03 25.65
CA GLN A 419 -2.98 -18.75 26.23
C GLN A 419 -1.78 -17.90 26.67
N GLN A 420 -0.77 -18.52 27.29
CA GLN A 420 0.47 -17.83 27.66
C GLN A 420 1.22 -17.24 26.45
N HIS A 421 1.21 -17.94 25.32
CA HIS A 421 1.80 -17.41 24.08
C HIS A 421 0.99 -16.25 23.50
N LEU A 422 -0.35 -16.35 23.50
CA LEU A 422 -1.23 -15.27 23.05
C LEU A 422 -1.07 -14.01 23.93
N CYS A 423 -0.97 -14.18 25.25
CA CYS A 423 -0.74 -13.10 26.21
C CYS A 423 0.56 -12.33 25.92
N LYS A 424 1.63 -13.04 25.51
CA LYS A 424 2.92 -12.43 25.14
C LYS A 424 2.92 -11.78 23.76
N LEU A 425 2.18 -12.36 22.81
CA LEU A 425 2.10 -11.88 21.43
C LEU A 425 1.20 -10.64 21.30
N ALA A 426 0.02 -10.65 21.93
CA ALA A 426 -0.97 -9.58 21.79
C ALA A 426 -0.42 -8.15 21.94
N PRO A 427 0.37 -7.80 22.98
CA PRO A 427 0.91 -6.45 23.11
C PRO A 427 1.90 -6.08 21.98
N GLN A 428 2.63 -7.05 21.43
CA GLN A 428 3.55 -6.84 20.30
C GLN A 428 2.82 -6.66 18.96
N LEU A 429 1.55 -7.07 18.89
CA LEU A 429 0.62 -6.79 17.80
C LEU A 429 -0.24 -5.55 18.08
N ASN A 430 0.01 -4.80 19.15
CA ASN A 430 -0.84 -3.70 19.59
C ASN A 430 -2.34 -4.09 19.74
N MET A 431 -2.60 -5.35 20.09
CA MET A 431 -3.95 -5.90 20.25
C MET A 431 -4.22 -6.26 21.72
N LYS A 432 -5.50 -6.27 22.10
CA LYS A 432 -5.89 -6.87 23.38
C LYS A 432 -5.80 -8.39 23.28
N GLU A 433 -5.36 -9.06 24.35
CA GLU A 433 -5.29 -10.54 24.39
C GLU A 433 -6.61 -11.20 24.01
N LYS A 434 -7.73 -10.65 24.51
CA LYS A 434 -9.08 -11.13 24.18
C LYS A 434 -9.36 -11.02 22.69
N GLU A 435 -8.97 -9.92 22.06
CA GLU A 435 -9.20 -9.66 20.63
C GLU A 435 -8.41 -10.65 19.78
N LEU A 436 -7.11 -10.84 20.07
CA LEU A 436 -6.28 -11.82 19.39
C LEU A 436 -6.82 -13.25 19.57
N THR A 437 -7.32 -13.57 20.77
CA THR A 437 -7.92 -14.87 21.07
C THR A 437 -9.19 -15.11 20.24
N GLU A 438 -10.07 -14.12 20.11
CA GLU A 438 -11.28 -14.20 19.28
C GLU A 438 -10.96 -14.27 17.78
N LEU A 439 -9.90 -13.59 17.34
CA LEU A 439 -9.40 -13.71 15.96
C LEU A 439 -8.93 -15.14 15.68
N CYS A 440 -8.14 -15.74 16.58
CA CYS A 440 -7.67 -17.11 16.44
C CYS A 440 -8.82 -18.14 16.42
N LYS A 441 -9.86 -17.93 17.24
CA LYS A 441 -11.08 -18.76 17.19
C LYS A 441 -11.81 -18.62 15.86
N SER A 442 -11.96 -17.39 15.38
CA SER A 442 -12.61 -17.12 14.08
C SER A 442 -11.87 -17.79 12.93
N LEU A 443 -10.53 -17.77 12.95
CA LEU A 443 -9.71 -18.51 11.98
C LEU A 443 -9.93 -20.01 12.07
N ALA A 444 -10.02 -20.56 13.28
CA ALA A 444 -10.32 -21.98 13.45
C ALA A 444 -11.70 -22.33 12.87
N ASP A 445 -12.70 -21.48 13.03
CA ASP A 445 -14.02 -21.68 12.44
C ASP A 445 -13.94 -21.67 10.90
N VAL A 446 -13.19 -20.75 10.29
CA VAL A 446 -13.00 -20.68 8.83
C VAL A 446 -12.29 -21.94 8.32
N ILE A 447 -11.17 -22.33 8.95
CA ILE A 447 -10.36 -23.49 8.54
C ILE A 447 -11.13 -24.81 8.66
N ASN A 448 -12.06 -24.91 9.62
CA ASN A 448 -12.89 -26.10 9.78
C ASN A 448 -14.05 -26.19 8.77
N ASP A 449 -14.38 -25.12 8.04
CA ASP A 449 -15.34 -25.15 6.94
C ASP A 449 -14.67 -25.71 5.67
N GLN A 450 -14.65 -27.04 5.55
CA GLN A 450 -13.96 -27.74 4.45
C GLN A 450 -14.54 -27.44 3.08
N ASP A 451 -15.84 -27.16 2.97
CA ASP A 451 -16.45 -26.77 1.70
C ASP A 451 -15.90 -25.40 1.23
N PHE A 452 -15.86 -24.43 2.13
CA PHE A 452 -15.25 -23.13 1.85
C PHE A 452 -13.77 -23.24 1.48
N ILE A 453 -12.98 -24.00 2.26
CA ILE A 453 -11.54 -24.15 2.01
C ILE A 453 -11.27 -24.85 0.67
N GLN A 454 -12.02 -25.90 0.33
CA GLN A 454 -11.86 -26.60 -0.95
C GLN A 454 -12.15 -25.66 -2.12
N GLN A 455 -13.23 -24.88 -2.06
CA GLN A 455 -13.58 -23.93 -3.11
C GLN A 455 -12.55 -22.79 -3.22
N LEU A 456 -12.06 -22.28 -2.08
CA LEU A 456 -11.04 -21.24 -2.05
C LEU A 456 -9.74 -21.69 -2.69
N LEU A 457 -9.28 -22.89 -2.34
CA LEU A 457 -8.07 -23.48 -2.92
C LEU A 457 -8.25 -23.82 -4.40
N SER A 458 -9.46 -24.20 -4.83
CA SER A 458 -9.77 -24.38 -6.25
C SER A 458 -9.67 -23.06 -7.02
N ILE A 459 -10.17 -21.94 -6.49
CA ILE A 459 -10.00 -20.63 -7.14
C ILE A 459 -8.52 -20.24 -7.18
N ASN A 460 -7.78 -20.51 -6.10
CA ASN A 460 -6.33 -20.27 -6.05
C ASN A 460 -5.56 -21.07 -7.12
N GLU A 461 -5.95 -22.33 -7.34
CA GLU A 461 -5.37 -23.20 -8.34
C GLU A 461 -5.70 -22.72 -9.75
N ASP A 462 -6.96 -22.34 -10.03
CA ASP A 462 -7.36 -21.76 -11.32
C ASP A 462 -6.50 -20.54 -11.68
N ILE A 463 -6.19 -19.68 -10.70
CA ILE A 463 -5.28 -18.54 -10.90
C ILE A 463 -3.85 -19.02 -11.15
N GLY A 464 -3.34 -19.94 -10.33
CA GLY A 464 -1.98 -20.45 -10.49
C GLY A 464 -1.74 -21.15 -11.84
N VAL A 465 -2.76 -21.81 -12.41
CA VAL A 465 -2.70 -22.40 -13.75
C VAL A 465 -2.59 -21.32 -14.83
N MET A 466 -3.33 -20.22 -14.70
CA MET A 466 -3.22 -19.07 -15.60
C MET A 466 -1.82 -18.45 -15.53
N SER A 467 -1.24 -18.34 -14.34
CA SER A 467 0.07 -17.71 -14.13
C SER A 467 1.26 -18.61 -14.46
N ALA A 468 1.08 -19.92 -14.51
CA ALA A 468 2.16 -20.85 -14.90
C ALA A 468 2.55 -20.70 -16.39
N GLU A 469 1.77 -19.95 -17.17
CA GLU A 469 2.07 -19.60 -18.55
C GLU A 469 2.94 -18.32 -18.67
N ASN A 470 3.28 -17.67 -17.53
CA ASN A 470 3.96 -16.37 -17.46
C ASN A 470 5.49 -16.45 -17.30
#